data_AF-A0A969GRC0-F1
#
_entry.id   AF-A0A969GRC0-F1
#
_cell.length_a   1.000
_cell.length_b   1.000
_cell.length_c   1.000
_cell.angle_alpha   90.00
_cell.angle_beta   90.00
_cell.angle_gamma   90.00
#
_symmetry.space_group_name_H-M   'P 1'
#
loop_
_entity.id
_entity.type
_entity.pdbx_description
1 polymer ?
#
loop_
_entity_poly.entity_id
_entity_poly.type
_entity_poly.pdbx_seq_one_letter_code
_entity_poly.pdbx_strand_id
1 'polypeptide(L)'
;MGNDVLDGGAGKDLLVGDSGNDVLVGGLGDDTLVGGAGADQFSFQTGRSFDAGAGVDRIVDFQRQDKIVLSKTTFTALTSSNGKGFSLGSEFAIVTTNAAAATSAAVIVYNRTTGSLFYNANAAEVGLGSGNLFATLTQIQTPPLVTAQNFTIKA
;
A
#
# COMPACT_ATOMS: atom_id res chain seq x y z
N MET A 1 8.34 -2.74 22.47
CA MET A 1 9.60 -2.04 22.14
C MET A 1 10.61 -3.08 21.69
N GLY A 2 10.65 -3.30 20.38
CA GLY A 2 11.33 -4.41 19.72
C GLY A 2 10.98 -4.37 18.24
N ASN A 3 11.68 -5.14 17.41
CA ASN A 3 11.29 -5.27 16.01
C ASN A 3 10.33 -6.46 15.92
N ASP A 4 9.07 -6.17 15.65
CA ASP A 4 7.98 -7.12 15.74
C ASP A 4 7.40 -7.46 14.34
N VAL A 5 6.76 -8.62 14.24
CA VAL A 5 5.98 -9.03 13.07
C VAL A 5 4.54 -9.24 13.53
N LEU A 6 3.64 -8.40 13.01
CA LEU A 6 2.22 -8.39 13.33
C LEU A 6 1.44 -8.85 12.11
N ASP A 7 0.53 -9.80 12.29
CA ASP A 7 -0.36 -10.31 11.26
C ASP A 7 -1.80 -10.34 11.80
N GLY A 8 -2.69 -9.56 11.19
CA GLY A 8 -4.11 -9.49 11.54
C GLY A 8 -4.91 -10.68 11.03
N GLY A 9 -4.43 -11.35 9.98
CA GLY A 9 -5.10 -12.49 9.38
C GLY A 9 -6.34 -12.08 8.58
N ALA A 10 -7.53 -12.39 9.08
CA ALA A 10 -8.77 -12.08 8.40
C ALA A 10 -9.74 -11.41 9.36
N GLY A 11 -10.35 -10.30 8.96
CA GLY A 11 -11.25 -9.57 9.83
C GLY A 11 -11.16 -8.07 9.62
N LYS A 12 -11.31 -7.34 10.72
CA LYS A 12 -11.08 -5.90 10.78
C LYS A 12 -10.19 -5.68 11.98
N ASP A 13 -8.90 -5.58 11.72
CA ASP A 13 -7.89 -5.67 12.75
C ASP A 13 -7.28 -4.30 13.06
N LEU A 14 -6.82 -4.14 14.30
CA LEU A 14 -6.02 -3.00 14.74
C LEU A 14 -4.63 -3.51 15.10
N LEU A 15 -3.64 -3.14 14.28
CA LEU A 15 -2.23 -3.49 14.51
C LEU A 15 -1.46 -2.26 14.94
N VAL A 16 -0.69 -2.38 16.03
CA VAL A 16 0.12 -1.31 16.61
C VAL A 16 1.53 -1.86 16.87
N GLY A 17 2.54 -1.35 16.14
CA GLY A 17 3.95 -1.78 16.27
C GLY A 17 4.70 -1.17 17.47
N ASP A 18 4.20 -0.06 18.01
CA ASP A 18 4.84 0.73 19.07
C ASP A 18 6.20 1.32 18.67
N SER A 19 7.31 0.66 18.99
CA SER A 19 8.64 1.21 18.71
C SER A 19 9.58 0.10 18.29
N GLY A 20 10.34 0.35 17.25
CA GLY A 20 11.16 -0.64 16.57
C GLY A 20 10.96 -0.52 15.07
N ASN A 21 11.58 -1.42 14.32
CA ASN A 21 11.35 -1.54 12.89
C ASN A 21 10.41 -2.71 12.67
N ASP A 22 9.12 -2.41 12.57
CA ASP A 22 8.07 -3.44 12.60
C ASP A 22 7.62 -3.85 11.20
N VAL A 23 7.06 -5.05 11.09
CA VAL A 23 6.38 -5.54 9.89
C VAL A 23 4.92 -5.78 10.22
N LEU A 24 4.02 -5.01 9.60
CA LEU A 24 2.58 -5.10 9.80
C LEU A 24 1.92 -5.68 8.54
N VAL A 25 1.22 -6.80 8.69
CA VAL A 25 0.38 -7.42 7.66
C VAL A 25 -1.07 -7.32 8.14
N GLY A 26 -1.89 -6.46 7.53
CA GLY A 26 -3.32 -6.38 7.86
C GLY A 26 -4.02 -7.70 7.56
N GLY A 27 -3.89 -8.13 6.30
CA GLY A 27 -4.39 -9.41 5.83
C GLY A 27 -5.62 -9.21 4.95
N LEU A 28 -6.72 -9.91 5.27
CA LEU A 28 -7.99 -9.77 4.57
C LEU A 28 -8.94 -8.89 5.39
N GLY A 29 -9.46 -7.83 4.78
CA GLY A 29 -10.52 -7.00 5.34
C GLY A 29 -10.07 -5.56 5.55
N ASP A 30 -10.83 -4.78 6.33
CA ASP A 30 -10.54 -3.35 6.46
C ASP A 30 -9.74 -3.11 7.75
N ASP A 31 -8.41 -3.03 7.64
CA ASP A 31 -7.53 -2.97 8.80
C ASP A 31 -7.09 -1.55 9.14
N THR A 32 -6.71 -1.34 10.40
CA THR A 32 -6.07 -0.10 10.88
C THR A 32 -4.65 -0.43 11.34
N LEU A 33 -3.67 0.18 10.68
CA LEU A 33 -2.25 -0.11 10.88
C LEU A 33 -1.54 1.13 11.45
N VAL A 34 -0.85 0.97 12.57
CA VAL A 34 -0.06 2.01 13.25
C VAL A 34 1.36 1.47 13.41
N GLY A 35 2.31 2.04 12.68
CA GLY A 35 3.71 1.60 12.72
C GLY A 35 4.37 2.00 14.04
N GLY A 36 4.17 3.25 14.44
CA GLY A 36 4.77 3.84 15.63
C GLY A 36 6.11 4.48 15.31
N ALA A 37 7.10 4.24 16.16
CA ALA A 37 8.42 4.85 16.05
C ALA A 37 9.45 3.87 15.48
N GLY A 38 9.98 4.18 14.30
CA GLY A 38 11.07 3.44 13.68
C GLY A 38 10.82 3.32 12.19
N ALA A 39 11.51 2.42 11.50
CA ALA A 39 11.37 2.21 10.07
C ALA A 39 10.49 0.99 9.78
N ASP A 40 9.20 1.26 9.62
CA ASP A 40 8.18 0.22 9.58
C ASP A 40 7.86 -0.23 8.16
N GLN A 41 7.39 -1.47 8.03
CA GLN A 41 6.96 -2.07 6.78
C GLN A 41 5.49 -2.46 6.86
N PHE A 42 4.66 -1.77 6.09
CA PHE A 42 3.25 -2.11 5.89
C PHE A 42 3.15 -3.04 4.68
N SER A 43 2.94 -4.33 4.94
CA SER A 43 3.07 -5.40 3.95
C SER A 43 1.70 -5.88 3.46
N PHE A 44 1.38 -5.53 2.22
CA PHE A 44 0.18 -5.97 1.54
C PHE A 44 0.43 -7.29 0.82
N GLN A 45 -0.02 -8.37 1.46
CA GLN A 45 0.00 -9.72 0.93
C GLN A 45 -1.25 -10.46 1.42
N THR A 46 -2.00 -11.04 0.49
CA THR A 46 -3.18 -11.86 0.82
C THR A 46 -2.94 -13.34 0.53
N GLY A 47 -1.75 -13.70 0.04
CA GLY A 47 -1.41 -15.04 -0.45
C GLY A 47 -2.12 -15.44 -1.75
N ARG A 48 -2.88 -14.51 -2.35
CA ARG A 48 -3.66 -14.68 -3.58
C ARG A 48 -3.71 -13.36 -4.34
N SER A 49 -4.20 -13.40 -5.58
CA SER A 49 -4.48 -12.19 -6.36
C SER A 49 -5.43 -11.26 -5.62
N PHE A 50 -5.21 -9.95 -5.74
CA PHE A 50 -6.06 -8.94 -5.13
C PHE A 50 -7.52 -9.09 -5.57
N ASP A 51 -8.45 -9.04 -4.61
CA ASP A 51 -9.89 -9.02 -4.83
C ASP A 51 -10.62 -8.23 -3.73
N ALA A 52 -11.94 -8.14 -3.80
CA ALA A 52 -12.73 -7.37 -2.83
C ALA A 52 -12.60 -7.85 -1.37
N GLY A 53 -12.22 -9.12 -1.16
CA GLY A 53 -11.97 -9.66 0.18
C GLY A 53 -10.64 -9.21 0.78
N ALA A 54 -9.75 -8.56 0.00
CA ALA A 54 -8.56 -7.91 0.54
C ALA A 54 -8.92 -6.70 1.42
N GLY A 55 -10.06 -6.06 1.18
CA GLY A 55 -10.50 -4.87 1.91
C GLY A 55 -9.64 -3.63 1.65
N VAL A 56 -9.90 -2.58 2.45
CA VAL A 56 -9.19 -1.30 2.36
C VAL A 56 -8.56 -0.94 3.69
N ASP A 57 -7.23 -0.97 3.72
CA ASP A 57 -6.48 -0.67 4.94
C ASP A 57 -6.33 0.82 5.17
N ARG A 58 -6.09 1.17 6.43
CA ARG A 58 -5.81 2.52 6.86
C ARG A 58 -4.53 2.57 7.67
N ILE A 59 -3.49 3.14 7.07
CA ILE A 59 -2.22 3.42 7.74
C ILE A 59 -2.31 4.82 8.35
N VAL A 60 -2.16 4.90 9.67
CA VAL A 60 -2.53 6.11 10.44
C VAL A 60 -1.37 7.09 10.59
N ASP A 61 -0.14 6.61 10.58
CA ASP A 61 1.02 7.38 11.03
C ASP A 61 2.22 7.33 10.08
N PHE A 62 2.05 6.86 8.84
CA PHE A 62 3.12 6.67 7.85
C PHE A 62 4.19 7.79 7.80
N GLN A 63 5.42 7.43 8.14
CA GLN A 63 6.56 8.33 8.27
C GLN A 63 7.52 8.20 7.09
N ARG A 64 8.51 9.09 7.01
CA ARG A 64 9.43 9.15 5.87
C ARG A 64 10.27 7.87 5.72
N GLN A 65 10.65 7.25 6.83
CA GLN A 65 11.47 6.05 6.84
C GLN A 65 10.69 4.76 6.52
N ASP A 66 9.37 4.83 6.56
CA ASP A 66 8.50 3.66 6.38
C ASP A 66 8.45 3.21 4.93
N LYS A 67 8.07 1.95 4.77
CA LYS A 67 7.89 1.28 3.48
C LYS A 67 6.51 0.65 3.36
N ILE A 68 5.97 0.74 2.15
CA ILE A 68 4.85 -0.06 1.70
C ILE A 68 5.42 -1.24 0.92
N VAL A 69 5.17 -2.45 1.38
CA VAL A 69 5.66 -3.67 0.75
C VAL A 69 4.51 -4.30 -0.03
N LEU A 70 4.71 -4.51 -1.33
CA LEU A 70 3.69 -5.04 -2.23
C LEU A 70 4.13 -6.43 -2.72
N SER A 71 3.33 -7.44 -2.42
CA SER A 71 3.54 -8.81 -2.89
C SER A 71 3.08 -9.01 -4.33
N LYS A 72 3.90 -9.59 -5.19
CA LYS A 72 3.54 -9.88 -6.59
C LYS A 72 2.49 -10.99 -6.71
N THR A 73 2.33 -11.83 -5.69
CA THR A 73 1.18 -12.77 -5.65
C THR A 73 -0.15 -12.04 -5.52
N THR A 74 -0.18 -10.86 -4.87
CA THR A 74 -1.38 -10.03 -4.71
C THR A 74 -1.50 -8.97 -5.79
N PHE A 75 -0.43 -8.24 -6.06
CA PHE A 75 -0.35 -7.18 -7.07
C PHE A 75 0.29 -7.72 -8.35
N THR A 76 -0.40 -8.65 -9.00
CA THR A 76 0.08 -9.43 -10.15
C THR A 76 0.45 -8.60 -11.39
N ALA A 77 -0.03 -7.37 -11.50
CA ALA A 77 0.34 -6.43 -12.55
C ALA A 77 1.74 -5.82 -12.38
N LEU A 78 2.39 -5.97 -11.21
CA LEU A 78 3.73 -5.47 -10.96
C LEU A 78 4.78 -6.36 -11.63
N THR A 79 5.68 -5.74 -12.38
CA THR A 79 6.73 -6.39 -13.16
C THR A 79 8.13 -6.08 -12.64
N SER A 80 8.29 -5.02 -11.84
CA SER A 80 9.53 -4.67 -11.14
C SER A 80 10.15 -5.86 -10.39
N SER A 81 11.48 -5.79 -10.27
CA SER A 81 12.28 -6.81 -9.60
C SER A 81 12.08 -6.80 -8.09
N ASN A 82 12.15 -7.98 -7.47
CA ASN A 82 12.00 -8.15 -6.03
C ASN A 82 13.10 -7.41 -5.24
N GLY A 83 12.77 -6.94 -4.05
CA GLY A 83 13.69 -6.24 -3.15
C GLY A 83 14.01 -4.80 -3.55
N LYS A 84 13.33 -4.26 -4.57
CA LYS A 84 13.46 -2.88 -5.05
C LYS A 84 12.09 -2.19 -5.06
N GLY A 85 12.07 -0.87 -5.20
CA GLY A 85 10.86 -0.13 -5.56
C GLY A 85 10.56 -0.24 -7.06
N PHE A 86 9.71 0.66 -7.56
CA PHE A 86 9.36 0.68 -8.97
C PHE A 86 10.55 1.03 -9.86
N SER A 87 10.78 0.21 -10.87
CA SER A 87 11.84 0.35 -11.88
C SER A 87 11.29 0.84 -13.22
N LEU A 88 9.96 0.85 -13.38
CA LEU A 88 9.25 1.35 -14.56
C LEU A 88 8.39 2.57 -14.17
N GLY A 89 8.47 3.63 -14.97
CA GLY A 89 7.63 4.82 -14.78
C GLY A 89 6.12 4.54 -14.94
N SER A 90 5.75 3.42 -15.56
CA SER A 90 4.37 2.96 -15.70
C SER A 90 3.82 2.26 -14.47
N GLU A 91 4.63 1.94 -13.46
CA GLU A 91 4.13 1.22 -12.29
C GLU A 91 3.67 2.14 -11.16
N PHE A 92 4.09 3.40 -11.17
CA PHE A 92 3.72 4.35 -10.12
C PHE A 92 3.44 5.75 -10.65
N ALA A 93 2.28 6.28 -10.28
CA ALA A 93 1.91 7.66 -10.54
C ALA A 93 1.42 8.37 -9.27
N ILE A 94 1.64 9.68 -9.23
CA ILE A 94 1.09 10.57 -8.22
C ILE A 94 0.06 11.47 -8.90
N VAL A 95 -1.13 11.56 -8.32
CA VAL A 95 -2.23 12.42 -8.79
C VAL A 95 -2.79 13.24 -7.63
N THR A 96 -3.67 14.19 -7.92
CA THR A 96 -4.29 15.07 -6.91
C THR A 96 -5.80 14.88 -6.77
N THR A 97 -6.42 14.02 -7.59
CA THR A 97 -7.86 13.74 -7.54
C THR A 97 -8.13 12.25 -7.77
N ASN A 98 -9.23 11.75 -7.21
CA ASN A 98 -9.67 10.36 -7.45
C ASN A 98 -10.11 10.17 -8.92
N ALA A 99 -10.61 11.23 -9.58
CA ALA A 99 -10.93 11.18 -11.00
C ALA A 99 -9.68 10.93 -11.86
N ALA A 100 -8.56 11.60 -11.55
CA ALA A 100 -7.29 11.36 -12.22
C ALA A 100 -6.71 9.97 -11.90
N ALA A 101 -6.90 9.49 -10.66
CA ALA A 101 -6.53 8.12 -10.30
C ALA A 101 -7.32 7.10 -11.12
N ALA A 102 -8.63 7.32 -11.28
CA ALA A 102 -9.53 6.45 -12.02
C ALA A 102 -9.15 6.29 -13.50
N THR A 103 -8.51 7.31 -14.10
CA THR A 103 -8.08 7.30 -15.51
C THR A 103 -6.58 7.05 -15.68
N SER A 104 -5.85 6.75 -14.61
CA SER A 104 -4.40 6.51 -14.67
C SER A 104 -4.12 5.13 -15.27
N ALA A 105 -3.13 5.07 -16.16
CA ALA A 105 -2.59 3.80 -16.67
C ALA A 105 -1.55 3.17 -15.72
N ALA A 106 -1.17 3.85 -14.63
CA ALA A 106 -0.16 3.34 -13.71
C ALA A 106 -0.70 2.21 -12.82
N VAL A 107 0.16 1.23 -12.52
CA VAL A 107 -0.21 0.07 -11.69
C VAL A 107 -0.57 0.47 -10.26
N ILE A 108 0.22 1.34 -9.64
CA ILE A 108 -0.06 1.91 -8.33
C ILE A 108 -0.23 3.41 -8.48
N VAL A 109 -1.32 3.95 -7.94
CA VAL A 109 -1.61 5.37 -8.02
C VAL A 109 -1.79 5.94 -6.63
N TYR A 110 -1.01 6.94 -6.29
CA TYR A 110 -1.15 7.68 -5.05
C TYR A 110 -1.87 9.01 -5.28
N ASN A 111 -3.04 9.19 -4.67
CA ASN A 111 -3.69 10.49 -4.59
C ASN A 111 -3.14 11.25 -3.38
N ARG A 112 -2.25 12.21 -3.63
CA ARG A 112 -1.60 13.01 -2.58
C ARG A 112 -2.53 13.97 -1.83
N THR A 113 -3.73 14.21 -2.35
CA THR A 113 -4.73 15.07 -1.70
C THR A 113 -5.53 14.30 -0.66
N THR A 114 -5.83 13.03 -0.93
CA THR A 114 -6.66 12.19 -0.04
C THR A 114 -5.87 11.15 0.75
N GLY A 115 -4.62 10.88 0.37
CA GLY A 115 -3.83 9.79 0.93
C GLY A 115 -4.19 8.41 0.37
N SER A 116 -5.05 8.36 -0.65
CA SER A 116 -5.55 7.09 -1.21
C SER A 116 -4.52 6.42 -2.11
N LEU A 117 -4.38 5.11 -1.96
CA LEU A 117 -3.58 4.24 -2.81
C LEU A 117 -4.49 3.29 -3.59
N PHE A 118 -4.42 3.40 -4.91
CA PHE A 118 -5.19 2.58 -5.84
C PHE A 118 -4.26 1.58 -6.52
N TYR A 119 -4.79 0.39 -6.77
CA TYR A 119 -4.15 -0.62 -7.59
C TYR A 119 -4.89 -0.74 -8.91
N ASN A 120 -4.22 -0.68 -10.05
CA ASN A 120 -4.76 -1.00 -11.36
C ASN A 120 -4.32 -2.43 -11.75
N ALA A 121 -5.23 -3.40 -11.57
CA ALA A 121 -4.96 -4.81 -11.87
C ALA A 121 -4.82 -5.11 -13.38
N ASN A 122 -5.31 -4.21 -14.25
CA ASN A 122 -5.29 -4.40 -15.70
C ASN A 122 -4.03 -3.85 -16.38
N ALA A 123 -3.06 -3.33 -15.60
CA ALA A 123 -1.67 -3.12 -15.97
C ALA A 123 -1.31 -2.25 -17.20
N ALA A 124 -2.26 -1.57 -17.86
CA ALA A 124 -1.96 -0.63 -18.97
C ALA A 124 -3.21 0.05 -19.57
N GLU A 125 -4.40 -0.52 -19.41
CA GLU A 125 -5.63 0.11 -19.93
C GLU A 125 -6.04 1.32 -19.07
N VAL A 126 -6.50 2.38 -19.74
CA VAL A 126 -7.05 3.57 -19.08
C VAL A 126 -8.34 3.17 -18.38
N GLY A 127 -8.45 3.50 -17.10
CA GLY A 127 -9.57 3.03 -16.28
C GLY A 127 -9.09 1.98 -15.31
N LEU A 128 -9.32 2.19 -14.01
CA LEU A 128 -8.88 1.27 -12.96
C LEU A 128 -9.36 -0.19 -13.13
N GLY A 129 -10.28 -0.52 -14.04
CA GLY A 129 -10.79 -1.89 -14.18
C GLY A 129 -11.38 -2.38 -12.85
N SER A 130 -11.10 -3.63 -12.44
CA SER A 130 -11.37 -4.15 -11.09
C SER A 130 -10.34 -3.70 -10.04
N GLY A 131 -9.49 -2.75 -10.39
CA GLY A 131 -8.47 -2.18 -9.55
C GLY A 131 -9.04 -1.21 -8.52
N ASN A 132 -9.11 -1.66 -7.27
CA ASN A 132 -9.78 -0.93 -6.21
C ASN A 132 -8.77 -0.15 -5.34
N LEU A 133 -9.29 0.83 -4.63
CA LEU A 133 -8.62 1.37 -3.44
C LEU A 133 -8.20 0.19 -2.57
N PHE A 134 -6.93 0.13 -2.15
CA PHE A 134 -6.44 -0.93 -1.27
C PHE A 134 -5.91 -0.38 0.06
N ALA A 135 -5.52 0.89 0.09
CA ALA A 135 -5.06 1.52 1.30
C ALA A 135 -5.30 3.03 1.31
N THR A 136 -5.35 3.58 2.51
CA THR A 136 -5.36 5.02 2.77
C THR A 136 -4.27 5.39 3.77
N LEU A 137 -3.57 6.49 3.51
CA LEU A 137 -2.58 7.08 4.41
C LEU A 137 -3.21 8.28 5.11
N THR A 138 -3.89 8.04 6.24
CA THR A 138 -4.71 9.05 6.92
C THR A 138 -3.95 9.66 8.10
N GLN A 139 -3.15 10.68 7.83
CA GLN A 139 -2.57 11.52 8.89
C GLN A 139 -3.51 12.69 9.24
N ILE A 140 -3.44 13.19 10.48
CA ILE A 140 -4.37 14.17 11.07
C ILE A 140 -4.43 15.52 10.31
N GLN A 141 -3.49 15.83 9.41
CA GLN A 141 -3.43 17.12 8.72
C GLN A 141 -3.36 16.99 7.20
N THR A 142 -2.23 16.50 6.70
CA THR A 142 -1.94 16.38 5.28
C THR A 142 -1.47 14.96 5.02
N PRO A 143 -1.97 14.28 3.97
CA PRO A 143 -1.43 13.00 3.59
C PRO A 143 0.10 13.06 3.42
N PRO A 144 0.83 12.01 3.80
CA PRO A 144 2.29 12.00 3.74
C PRO A 144 2.78 12.16 2.31
N LEU A 145 3.99 12.71 2.15
CA LEU A 145 4.66 12.68 0.85
C LEU A 145 5.14 11.26 0.57
N VAL A 146 4.56 10.64 -0.45
CA VAL A 146 4.93 9.32 -0.93
C VAL A 146 5.59 9.44 -2.29
N THR A 147 6.68 8.70 -2.45
CA THR A 147 7.43 8.57 -3.70
C THR A 147 7.62 7.11 -4.06
N ALA A 148 8.10 6.83 -5.27
CA ALA A 148 8.44 5.46 -5.68
C ALA A 148 9.44 4.76 -4.73
N GLN A 149 10.26 5.52 -4.00
CA GLN A 149 11.23 4.98 -3.05
C GLN A 149 10.58 4.47 -1.76
N ASN A 150 9.34 4.85 -1.47
CA ASN A 150 8.60 4.36 -0.31
C ASN A 150 8.05 2.94 -0.52
N PHE A 151 8.22 2.36 -1.72
CA PHE A 151 7.71 1.04 -2.03
C PHE A 151 8.82 0.00 -2.12
N THR A 152 8.49 -1.23 -1.74
CA THR A 152 9.31 -2.42 -1.98
C THR A 152 8.46 -3.51 -2.60
N ILE A 153 8.94 -4.12 -3.68
CA ILE A 153 8.29 -5.24 -4.35
C ILE A 153 8.82 -6.54 -3.76
N LYS A 154 7.93 -7.47 -3.41
CA LYS A 154 8.27 -8.83 -2.97
C LYS A 154 7.63 -9.89 -3.86
N ALA A 155 8.22 -11.07 -3.84
CA ALA A 155 7.70 -12.25 -4.54
C ALA A 155 6.28 -12.58 -4.07
#